data_AF-A0A7W4ETW0-F1
#
_entry.id   AF-A0A7W4ETW0-F1
#
_cell.length_a   1.000
_cell.length_b   1.000
_cell.length_c   1.000
_cell.angle_alpha   90.00
_cell.angle_beta   90.00
_cell.angle_gamma   90.00
#
_symmetry.space_group_name_H-M   'P 1'
#
loop_
_entity.id
_entity.type
_entity.pdbx_description
1 polymer ?
#
loop_
_entity_poly.entity_id
_entity_poly.type
_entity_poly.pdbx_seq_one_letter_code
_entity_poly.pdbx_strand_id
1 'polypeptide(L)'
;MAAIGPAQPLPSRRPPTLIKQYWPHYSRRAIGASILMQCTIAGLVASTLWMIGLNPSQLQFWLVIMVVVLASIPLNIFLLMQLLTPLKDLTHALSHVAGEPSTITPPNPNAAHFECDGFKPLLQYIYQTAALAGQNPPSQAQAQAAQIEAALDQTSAGSAVLTGQGQVRYHNRHAPLRQSHDGAAELELLFEPGDGLTEWLAHCRRSAVHAEKTWLRIANKLVGEPGRRIFDITANYEKGSSAEVILVLHDRTTLYQPEDDDLDFIAFAAHELRGPITVIRGYLDVLTEEVGPA
;
A
#
# COMPACT_ATOMS: atom_id res chain seq x y z
N MET A 1 38.74 -2.01 7.46
CA MET A 1 38.08 -0.95 8.25
C MET A 1 37.56 0.11 7.30
N ALA A 2 36.31 -0.01 6.85
CA ALA A 2 35.65 1.01 6.03
C ALA A 2 34.68 1.78 6.94
N ALA A 3 34.83 3.10 6.99
CA ALA A 3 34.08 3.98 7.87
C ALA A 3 32.61 4.08 7.39
N ILE A 4 31.69 3.72 8.29
CA ILE A 4 30.25 3.90 8.11
C ILE A 4 29.93 5.37 8.38
N GLY A 5 29.55 6.11 7.35
CA GLY A 5 29.05 7.49 7.49
C GLY A 5 27.70 7.54 8.21
N PRO A 6 27.38 8.62 8.93
CA PRO A 6 26.16 8.70 9.74
C PRO A 6 24.91 8.66 8.85
N ALA A 7 23.94 7.85 9.26
CA ALA A 7 22.64 7.71 8.62
C ALA A 7 21.92 9.07 8.53
N GLN A 8 21.51 9.44 7.32
CA GLN A 8 20.65 10.60 7.10
C GLN A 8 19.27 10.34 7.74
N PRO A 9 18.73 11.27 8.55
CA PRO A 9 17.37 11.11 9.05
C PRO A 9 16.37 11.21 7.90
N LEU A 10 15.48 10.22 7.82
CA LEU A 10 14.36 10.20 6.88
C LEU A 10 13.57 11.50 6.96
N PRO A 11 13.13 12.10 5.84
CA PRO A 11 12.33 13.32 5.86
C PRO A 11 11.05 13.05 6.65
N SER A 12 10.83 13.85 7.70
CA SER A 12 9.60 13.83 8.50
C SER A 12 8.40 13.97 7.54
N ARG A 13 7.63 12.91 7.35
CA ARG A 13 6.33 12.97 6.65
C ARG A 13 5.48 14.01 7.39
N ARG A 14 5.36 15.21 6.81
CA ARG A 14 4.38 16.19 7.28
C ARG A 14 3.02 15.51 7.20
N PRO A 15 2.17 15.58 8.25
CA PRO A 15 0.84 15.00 8.18
C PRO A 15 0.10 15.59 6.97
N PRO A 16 -0.75 14.79 6.29
CA PRO A 16 -1.50 15.27 5.13
C PRO A 16 -2.26 16.53 5.53
N THR A 17 -2.08 17.62 4.79
CA THR A 17 -2.79 18.86 5.05
C THR A 17 -4.26 18.65 4.71
N LEU A 18 -5.12 18.59 5.74
CA LEU A 18 -6.56 18.46 5.53
C LEU A 18 -7.10 19.69 4.82
N ILE A 19 -8.01 19.48 3.87
CA ILE A 19 -8.65 20.52 3.06
C ILE A 19 -9.31 21.57 3.97
N LYS A 20 -9.92 21.13 5.09
CA LYS A 20 -10.54 22.02 6.07
C LYS A 20 -9.59 23.01 6.75
N GLN A 21 -8.29 22.72 6.78
CA GLN A 21 -7.29 23.60 7.41
C GLN A 21 -6.88 24.78 6.52
N TYR A 22 -7.23 24.77 5.23
CA TYR A 22 -6.88 25.83 4.29
C TYR A 22 -7.53 27.18 4.64
N TRP A 23 -8.84 27.16 4.91
CA TRP A 23 -9.64 28.36 5.18
C TRP A 23 -9.11 29.23 6.35
N PRO A 24 -8.89 28.70 7.58
CA PRO A 24 -8.46 29.54 8.71
C PRO A 24 -7.05 30.10 8.53
N HIS A 25 -6.17 29.44 7.78
CA HIS A 25 -4.83 29.95 7.49
C HIS A 25 -4.89 31.09 6.45
N TYR A 26 -5.71 30.93 5.42
CA TYR A 26 -5.85 31.94 4.37
C TYR A 26 -6.56 33.20 4.89
N SER A 27 -7.63 33.06 5.68
CA SER A 27 -8.37 34.19 6.24
C SER A 27 -7.50 35.04 7.18
N ARG A 28 -6.67 34.41 8.03
CA ARG A 28 -5.71 35.12 8.90
C ARG A 28 -4.66 35.89 8.11
N ARG A 29 -4.13 35.30 7.03
CA ARG A 29 -3.16 35.98 6.15
C ARG A 29 -3.79 37.15 5.42
N ALA A 30 -5.03 37.00 4.94
CA ALA A 30 -5.73 38.05 4.22
C ALA A 30 -6.09 39.24 5.13
N ILE A 31 -6.52 38.98 6.38
CA ILE A 31 -6.74 40.02 7.39
C ILE A 31 -5.41 40.73 7.73
N GLY A 32 -4.31 39.99 7.91
CA GLY A 32 -3.00 40.58 8.15
C GLY A 32 -2.51 41.48 7.01
N ALA A 33 -2.69 41.04 5.76
CA ALA A 33 -2.36 41.84 4.57
C ALA A 33 -3.22 43.10 4.46
N SER A 34 -4.50 43.01 4.81
CA SER A 34 -5.45 44.13 4.85
C SER A 34 -5.05 45.20 5.88
N ILE A 35 -4.63 44.78 7.08
CA ILE A 35 -4.11 45.69 8.11
C ILE A 35 -2.82 46.38 7.64
N LEU A 36 -1.90 45.62 7.02
CA LEU A 36 -0.67 46.17 6.47
C LEU A 36 -0.97 47.22 5.39
N MET A 37 -1.92 46.95 4.49
CA MET A 37 -2.36 47.88 3.46
C MET A 37 -2.97 49.16 4.06
N GLN A 38 -3.69 49.07 5.17
CA GLN A 38 -4.23 50.26 5.84
C GLN A 38 -3.15 51.09 6.53
N CYS A 39 -2.13 50.44 7.11
CA CYS A 39 -0.98 51.14 7.67
C CYS A 39 -0.18 51.89 6.59
N THR A 40 -0.01 51.31 5.39
CA THR A 40 0.68 52.01 4.29
C THR A 40 -0.12 53.18 3.75
N ILE A 41 -1.44 53.05 3.61
CA ILE A 41 -2.33 54.16 3.22
C ILE A 41 -2.30 55.27 4.28
N ALA A 42 -2.41 54.94 5.57
CA ALA A 42 -2.33 55.92 6.65
C ALA A 42 -0.97 56.65 6.67
N GLY A 43 0.13 55.92 6.43
CA GLY A 43 1.47 56.52 6.30
C GLY A 43 1.60 57.45 5.10
N LEU A 44 1.03 57.09 3.95
CA LEU A 44 0.99 57.95 2.77
C LEU A 44 0.21 59.24 3.04
N VAL A 45 -0.97 59.13 3.66
CA VAL A 45 -1.79 60.29 4.05
C VAL A 45 -1.05 61.18 5.06
N ALA A 46 -0.37 60.59 6.05
CA ALA A 46 0.43 61.34 7.01
C ALA A 46 1.58 62.12 6.32
N SER A 47 2.25 61.48 5.35
CA SER A 47 3.34 62.09 4.57
C SER A 47 2.84 63.27 3.71
N THR A 48 1.70 63.11 3.02
CA THR A 48 1.12 64.19 2.21
C THR A 48 0.67 65.36 3.07
N LEU A 49 0.08 65.12 4.23
CA LEU A 49 -0.30 66.18 5.18
C LEU A 49 0.93 66.95 5.70
N TRP A 50 2.03 66.25 5.98
CA TRP A 50 3.28 66.89 6.39
C TRP A 50 3.87 67.78 5.29
N MET A 51 3.85 67.34 4.02
CA MET A 51 4.32 68.15 2.88
C MET A 51 3.48 69.41 2.64
N ILE A 52 2.18 69.37 2.97
CA ILE A 52 1.28 70.53 2.89
C ILE A 52 1.53 71.55 4.03
N GLY A 53 2.39 71.21 5.01
CA GLY A 53 2.79 72.08 6.11
C GLY A 53 1.94 71.90 7.38
N LEU A 54 1.11 70.86 7.46
CA LEU A 54 0.40 70.50 8.68
C LEU A 54 1.34 69.74 9.61
N ASN A 55 1.54 70.27 10.81
CA ASN A 55 2.44 69.67 11.80
C ASN A 55 1.71 68.65 12.68
N PRO A 56 2.39 67.59 13.17
CA PRO A 56 1.79 66.59 14.08
C PRO A 56 1.30 67.15 15.42
N SER A 57 1.70 68.38 15.78
CA SER A 57 1.24 69.10 16.96
C SER A 57 -0.18 69.67 16.81
N GLN A 58 -0.69 69.78 15.58
CA GLN A 58 -2.03 70.31 15.32
C GLN A 58 -3.07 69.19 15.39
N LEU A 59 -4.18 69.45 16.07
CA LEU A 59 -5.30 68.49 16.18
C LEU A 59 -5.84 68.06 14.80
N GLN A 60 -5.84 68.97 13.82
CA GLN A 60 -6.33 68.74 12.47
C GLN A 60 -5.59 67.59 11.76
N PHE A 61 -4.29 67.40 12.03
CA PHE A 61 -3.48 66.34 11.45
C PHE A 61 -4.01 64.95 11.84
N TRP A 62 -4.25 64.74 13.14
CA TRP A 62 -4.77 63.47 13.66
C TRP A 62 -6.24 63.22 13.27
N LEU A 63 -7.03 64.29 13.15
CA LEU A 63 -8.44 64.21 12.79
C LEU A 63 -8.62 63.64 11.37
N VAL A 64 -7.83 64.11 10.40
CA VAL A 64 -7.88 63.62 9.01
C VAL A 64 -7.49 62.14 8.93
N ILE A 65 -6.40 61.73 9.59
CA ILE A 65 -5.96 60.33 9.62
C ILE A 65 -7.05 59.46 10.25
N MET A 66 -7.64 59.90 11.37
CA MET A 66 -8.71 59.17 12.03
C MET A 66 -9.91 58.96 11.11
N VAL A 67 -10.38 60.00 10.40
CA VAL A 67 -11.52 59.89 9.47
C VAL A 67 -11.23 58.91 8.34
N VAL A 68 -10.04 58.99 7.73
CA VAL A 68 -9.64 58.09 6.63
C VAL A 68 -9.55 56.63 7.08
N VAL A 69 -8.95 56.39 8.25
CA VAL A 69 -8.85 55.04 8.82
C VAL A 69 -10.22 54.50 9.19
N LEU A 70 -11.06 55.31 9.85
CA LEU A 70 -12.40 54.91 10.27
C LEU A 70 -13.32 54.61 9.07
N ALA A 71 -13.14 55.31 7.94
CA ALA A 71 -13.91 55.07 6.73
C ALA A 71 -13.40 53.85 5.93
N SER A 72 -12.07 53.65 5.88
CA SER A 72 -11.46 52.60 5.05
C SER A 72 -11.47 51.21 5.71
N ILE A 73 -11.39 51.12 7.03
CA ILE A 73 -11.42 49.82 7.74
C ILE A 73 -12.71 49.03 7.50
N PRO A 74 -13.91 49.59 7.74
CA PRO A 74 -15.16 48.84 7.61
C PRO A 74 -15.40 48.42 6.16
N LEU A 75 -15.11 49.30 5.21
CA LEU A 75 -15.26 49.02 3.78
C LEU A 75 -14.37 47.86 3.32
N ASN A 76 -13.12 47.83 3.79
CA ASN A 76 -12.18 46.78 3.44
C ASN A 76 -12.55 45.43 4.08
N ILE A 77 -13.01 45.44 5.33
CA ILE A 77 -13.53 44.23 6.00
C ILE A 77 -14.76 43.70 5.26
N PHE A 78 -15.67 44.58 4.85
CA PHE A 78 -16.86 44.21 4.09
C PHE A 78 -16.50 43.55 2.75
N LEU A 79 -15.59 44.16 1.97
CA LEU A 79 -15.09 43.58 0.71
C LEU A 79 -14.44 42.22 0.92
N LEU A 80 -13.63 42.07 1.98
CA LEU A 80 -12.96 40.82 2.29
C LEU A 80 -13.97 39.72 2.65
N MET A 81 -15.02 40.05 3.40
CA MET A 81 -16.09 39.11 3.71
C MET A 81 -16.86 38.68 2.46
N GLN A 82 -17.16 39.61 1.55
CA GLN A 82 -17.86 39.31 0.31
C GLN A 82 -17.04 38.37 -0.61
N LEU A 83 -15.73 38.59 -0.72
CA LEU A 83 -14.85 37.79 -1.58
C LEU A 83 -14.53 36.41 -1.00
N LEU A 84 -14.40 36.31 0.33
CA LEU A 84 -13.94 35.08 0.97
C LEU A 84 -15.07 34.11 1.36
N THR A 85 -16.30 34.59 1.51
CA THR A 85 -17.46 33.72 1.84
C THR A 85 -17.66 32.55 0.86
N PRO A 86 -17.70 32.74 -0.47
CA PRO A 86 -17.85 31.64 -1.41
C PRO A 86 -16.67 30.64 -1.37
N LEU A 87 -15.45 31.11 -1.09
CA LEU A 87 -14.27 30.25 -0.95
C LEU A 87 -14.37 29.35 0.28
N LYS A 88 -14.88 29.88 1.40
CA LYS A 88 -15.17 29.09 2.60
C LYS A 88 -16.16 27.97 2.30
N ASP A 89 -17.25 28.32 1.63
CA ASP A 89 -18.33 27.38 1.36
C ASP A 89 -17.87 26.28 0.39
N LEU A 90 -17.03 26.60 -0.60
CA LEU A 90 -16.39 25.61 -1.48
C LEU A 90 -15.49 24.66 -0.68
N THR A 91 -14.66 25.21 0.22
CA THR A 91 -13.75 24.40 1.06
C THR A 91 -14.53 23.44 1.97
N HIS A 92 -15.67 23.88 2.50
CA HIS A 92 -16.56 23.06 3.33
C HIS A 92 -17.29 21.99 2.53
N ALA A 93 -17.77 22.31 1.31
CA ALA A 93 -18.39 21.31 0.45
C ALA A 93 -17.37 20.26 -0.03
N LEU A 94 -16.16 20.68 -0.39
CA LEU A 94 -15.10 19.79 -0.83
C LEU A 94 -14.59 18.87 0.29
N SER A 95 -14.47 19.36 1.52
CA SER A 95 -14.06 18.52 2.66
C SER A 95 -15.14 17.48 3.02
N HIS A 96 -16.42 17.84 2.87
CA HIS A 96 -17.54 16.91 3.01
C HIS A 96 -17.53 15.84 1.90
N VAL A 97 -17.30 16.24 0.64
CA VAL A 97 -17.17 15.30 -0.49
C VAL A 97 -15.95 14.38 -0.34
N ALA A 98 -14.83 14.89 0.17
CA ALA A 98 -13.60 14.13 0.38
C ALA A 98 -13.67 13.14 1.56
N GLY A 99 -14.79 13.10 2.30
CA GLY A 99 -14.97 12.19 3.43
C GLY A 99 -14.12 12.55 4.66
N GLU A 100 -13.66 13.80 4.77
CA GLU A 100 -12.90 14.23 5.95
C GLU A 100 -13.82 14.26 7.18
N PRO A 101 -13.38 13.77 8.36
CA PRO A 101 -14.15 13.89 9.59
C PRO A 101 -14.34 15.37 9.92
N SER A 102 -15.57 15.83 9.72
CA SER A 102 -15.95 17.24 9.84
C SER A 102 -17.23 17.35 10.67
N THR A 103 -17.20 18.24 11.66
CA THR A 103 -18.33 18.62 12.52
C THR A 103 -19.09 19.82 11.96
N ILE A 104 -18.78 20.22 10.72
CA ILE A 104 -19.30 21.42 10.08
C ILE A 104 -20.46 21.02 9.17
N THR A 105 -21.61 21.67 9.33
CA THR A 105 -22.77 21.45 8.47
C THR A 105 -22.43 21.82 7.02
N PRO A 106 -22.68 20.93 6.04
CA PRO A 106 -22.41 21.21 4.65
C PRO A 106 -23.23 22.42 4.17
N PRO A 107 -22.67 23.27 3.29
CA PRO A 107 -23.40 24.39 2.72
C PRO A 107 -24.61 23.90 1.92
N ASN A 108 -25.77 24.53 2.11
CA ASN A 108 -26.98 24.20 1.36
C ASN A 108 -26.93 24.83 -0.05
N PRO A 109 -26.94 24.05 -1.15
CA PRO A 109 -26.95 24.57 -2.51
C PRO A 109 -28.13 25.46 -2.87
N ASN A 110 -29.24 25.34 -2.13
CA ASN A 110 -30.46 26.12 -2.35
C ASN A 110 -30.58 27.32 -1.40
N ALA A 111 -29.50 27.75 -0.75
CA ALA A 111 -29.55 28.95 0.07
C ALA A 111 -29.73 30.21 -0.80
N ALA A 112 -30.60 31.13 -0.36
CA ALA A 112 -31.02 32.32 -1.13
C ALA A 112 -29.87 33.24 -1.58
N HIS A 113 -28.75 33.25 -0.84
CA HIS A 113 -27.57 34.04 -1.19
C HIS A 113 -26.72 33.45 -2.33
N PHE A 114 -26.99 32.22 -2.77
CA PHE A 114 -26.29 31.59 -3.90
C PHE A 114 -27.04 31.69 -5.24
N GLU A 115 -28.26 32.25 -5.25
CA GLU A 115 -29.09 32.35 -6.45
C GLU A 115 -28.68 33.49 -7.38
N CYS A 116 -28.02 34.53 -6.85
CA CYS A 116 -27.63 35.71 -7.63
C CYS A 116 -26.20 35.64 -8.22
N ASP A 117 -25.32 34.83 -7.63
CA ASP A 117 -23.88 34.89 -7.92
C ASP A 117 -23.34 33.76 -8.83
N GLY A 118 -24.21 32.87 -9.32
CA GLY A 118 -23.80 31.72 -10.16
C GLY A 118 -23.01 30.63 -9.42
N PHE A 119 -22.94 30.70 -8.10
CA PHE A 119 -22.25 29.72 -7.24
C PHE A 119 -23.03 28.40 -7.08
N LYS A 120 -24.37 28.44 -7.18
CA LYS A 120 -25.26 27.28 -7.09
C LYS A 120 -24.91 26.16 -8.09
N PRO A 121 -24.74 26.42 -9.40
CA PRO A 121 -24.28 25.42 -10.37
C PRO A 121 -22.94 24.76 -10.01
N LEU A 122 -21.98 25.53 -9.46
CA LEU A 122 -20.67 25.01 -9.06
C LEU A 122 -20.79 24.03 -7.89
N LEU A 123 -21.58 24.40 -6.87
CA LEU A 123 -21.81 23.54 -5.71
C LEU A 123 -22.56 22.26 -6.11
N GLN A 124 -23.57 22.38 -6.98
CA GLN A 124 -24.29 21.25 -7.55
C GLN A 124 -23.38 20.31 -8.34
N TYR A 125 -22.45 20.84 -9.15
CA TYR A 125 -21.48 20.02 -9.87
C TYR A 125 -20.55 19.22 -8.93
N ILE A 126 -20.07 19.84 -7.85
CA ILE A 126 -19.25 19.16 -6.83
C ILE A 126 -20.04 18.04 -6.15
N TYR A 127 -21.29 18.28 -5.77
CA TYR A 127 -22.13 17.24 -5.17
C TYR A 127 -22.52 16.14 -6.16
N GLN A 128 -22.79 16.48 -7.42
CA GLN A 128 -23.16 15.51 -8.45
C GLN A 128 -21.96 14.62 -8.82
N THR A 129 -20.75 15.19 -8.96
CA THR A 129 -19.52 14.40 -9.19
C THR A 129 -19.18 13.51 -8.01
N ALA A 130 -19.38 13.98 -6.77
CA ALA A 130 -19.24 13.16 -5.57
C ALA A 130 -20.25 12.00 -5.51
N ALA A 131 -21.51 12.29 -5.82
CA ALA A 131 -22.56 11.28 -5.87
C ALA A 131 -22.27 10.23 -6.96
N LEU A 132 -21.79 10.66 -8.14
CA LEU A 132 -21.35 9.76 -9.21
C LEU A 132 -20.12 8.93 -8.79
N ALA A 133 -19.16 9.52 -8.09
CA ALA A 133 -17.98 8.81 -7.60
C ALA A 133 -18.33 7.74 -6.55
N GLY A 134 -19.31 8.01 -5.68
CA GLY A 134 -19.82 7.03 -4.71
C GLY A 134 -20.77 5.97 -5.30
N GLN A 135 -21.33 6.24 -6.49
CA GLN A 135 -22.24 5.33 -7.20
C GLN A 135 -21.59 4.58 -8.36
N ASN A 136 -20.31 4.80 -8.66
CA ASN A 136 -19.61 3.97 -9.62
C ASN A 136 -19.46 2.57 -9.00
N PRO A 137 -20.21 1.54 -9.45
CA PRO A 137 -19.84 0.17 -9.12
C PRO A 137 -18.36 -0.05 -9.50
N PRO A 138 -17.65 -1.00 -8.86
CA PRO A 138 -16.30 -1.33 -9.29
C PRO A 138 -16.31 -1.42 -10.81
N SER A 139 -15.41 -0.67 -11.45
CA SER A 139 -15.34 -0.61 -12.92
C SER A 139 -15.42 -2.03 -13.47
N GLN A 140 -16.05 -2.23 -14.64
CA GLN A 140 -16.24 -3.58 -15.18
C GLN A 140 -14.94 -4.41 -15.17
N ALA A 141 -13.79 -3.76 -15.37
CA ALA A 141 -12.46 -4.36 -15.22
C ALA A 141 -12.13 -4.82 -13.79
N GLN A 142 -12.40 -4.02 -12.75
CA GLN A 142 -12.22 -4.42 -11.35
C GLN A 142 -13.16 -5.56 -10.96
N ALA A 143 -14.41 -5.53 -11.42
CA ALA A 143 -15.36 -6.61 -11.16
C ALA A 143 -14.92 -7.93 -11.83
N GLN A 144 -14.44 -7.87 -13.08
CA GLN A 144 -13.89 -9.04 -13.78
C GLN A 144 -12.62 -9.58 -13.10
N ALA A 145 -11.70 -8.70 -12.68
CA ALA A 145 -10.49 -9.10 -11.96
C ALA A 145 -10.84 -9.83 -10.65
N ALA A 146 -11.77 -9.27 -9.86
CA ALA A 146 -12.25 -9.90 -8.63
C ALA A 146 -12.95 -11.24 -8.89
N GLN A 147 -13.69 -11.38 -10.01
CA GLN A 147 -14.30 -12.65 -10.41
C GLN A 147 -13.24 -13.71 -10.77
N ILE A 148 -12.20 -13.34 -11.51
CA ILE A 148 -11.11 -14.26 -11.86
C ILE A 148 -10.34 -14.68 -10.61
N GLU A 149 -10.03 -13.73 -9.72
CA GLU A 149 -9.38 -14.01 -8.45
C GLU A 149 -10.22 -14.99 -7.60
N ALA A 150 -11.53 -14.73 -7.48
CA ALA A 150 -12.45 -15.62 -6.78
C ALA A 150 -12.55 -17.01 -7.44
N ALA A 151 -12.48 -17.10 -8.77
CA ALA A 151 -12.47 -18.37 -9.49
C ALA A 151 -11.17 -19.15 -9.23
N LEU A 152 -10.01 -18.49 -9.25
CA LEU A 152 -8.71 -19.10 -8.93
C LEU A 152 -8.62 -19.54 -7.46
N ASP A 153 -9.33 -18.87 -6.58
CA ASP A 153 -9.43 -19.22 -5.18
C ASP A 153 -10.35 -20.43 -4.89
N GLN A 154 -11.22 -20.78 -5.83
CA GLN A 154 -12.07 -21.97 -5.73
C GLN A 154 -11.42 -23.23 -6.30
N THR A 155 -10.31 -23.11 -7.03
CA THR A 155 -9.60 -24.29 -7.53
C THR A 155 -8.78 -24.95 -6.42
N SER A 156 -8.61 -26.27 -6.48
CA SER A 156 -7.72 -27.02 -5.57
C SER A 156 -6.23 -26.85 -5.90
N ALA A 157 -5.89 -26.32 -7.08
CA ALA A 157 -4.51 -26.05 -7.47
C ALA A 157 -4.07 -24.66 -6.95
N GLY A 158 -2.84 -24.59 -6.46
CA GLY A 158 -2.16 -23.32 -6.20
C GLY A 158 -1.83 -22.64 -7.52
N SER A 159 -2.06 -21.34 -7.61
CA SER A 159 -1.64 -20.52 -8.75
C SER A 159 -0.86 -19.32 -8.24
N ALA A 160 0.29 -19.04 -8.84
CA ALA A 160 1.08 -17.86 -8.52
C ALA A 160 1.64 -17.22 -9.79
N VAL A 161 1.66 -15.89 -9.83
CA VAL A 161 2.29 -15.12 -10.91
C VAL A 161 3.51 -14.42 -10.34
N LEU A 162 4.67 -14.66 -10.97
CA LEU A 162 5.92 -14.03 -10.59
C LEU A 162 6.36 -13.00 -11.63
N THR A 163 7.14 -12.04 -11.19
CA THR A 163 7.95 -11.20 -12.08
C THR A 163 9.12 -12.02 -12.64
N GLY A 164 9.78 -11.57 -13.71
CA GLY A 164 11.00 -12.22 -14.20
C GLY A 164 12.15 -12.23 -13.19
N GLN A 165 12.07 -11.43 -12.12
CA GLN A 165 13.02 -11.50 -11.00
C GLN A 165 12.67 -12.58 -9.96
N GLY A 166 11.54 -13.27 -10.11
CA GLY A 166 11.07 -14.30 -9.17
C GLY A 166 10.27 -13.75 -7.99
N GLN A 167 9.79 -12.50 -8.04
CA GLN A 167 8.95 -11.94 -6.97
C GLN A 167 7.48 -12.24 -7.21
N VAL A 168 6.75 -12.68 -6.17
CA VAL A 168 5.31 -12.97 -6.24
C VAL A 168 4.50 -11.69 -6.39
N ARG A 169 3.75 -11.57 -7.50
CA ARG A 169 2.82 -10.45 -7.75
C ARG A 169 1.38 -10.83 -7.42
N TYR A 170 1.01 -12.07 -7.69
CA TYR A 170 -0.31 -12.61 -7.42
C TYR A 170 -0.18 -14.05 -6.94
N HIS A 171 -1.07 -14.46 -6.05
CA HIS A 171 -1.23 -15.83 -5.63
C HIS A 171 -2.67 -16.07 -5.20
N ASN A 172 -3.14 -17.31 -5.35
CA ASN A 172 -4.40 -17.73 -4.72
C ASN A 172 -4.15 -18.29 -3.30
N ARG A 173 -5.23 -18.65 -2.61
CA ARG A 173 -5.17 -19.23 -1.24
C ARG A 173 -4.44 -20.58 -1.15
N HIS A 174 -4.32 -21.32 -2.26
CA HIS A 174 -3.76 -22.66 -2.27
C HIS A 174 -2.24 -22.69 -2.50
N ALA A 175 -1.65 -21.58 -2.96
CA ALA A 175 -0.21 -21.44 -3.12
C ALA A 175 0.50 -21.45 -1.74
N PRO A 176 1.58 -22.23 -1.56
CA PRO A 176 2.37 -22.25 -0.34
C PRO A 176 3.27 -21.02 -0.26
N LEU A 177 3.02 -20.14 0.71
CA LEU A 177 3.76 -18.89 0.89
C LEU A 177 4.27 -18.76 2.30
N ARG A 178 5.47 -18.21 2.40
CA ARG A 178 6.09 -17.75 3.64
C ARG A 178 6.30 -16.24 3.56
N GLN A 179 6.08 -15.55 4.67
CA GLN A 179 6.48 -14.16 4.78
C GLN A 179 7.98 -14.09 5.05
N SER A 180 8.70 -13.39 4.17
CA SER A 180 10.11 -13.08 4.37
C SER A 180 10.29 -12.05 5.50
N HIS A 181 11.51 -11.90 6.01
CA HIS A 181 11.85 -10.95 7.08
C HIS A 181 11.53 -9.49 6.70
N ASP A 182 11.52 -9.19 5.41
CA ASP A 182 11.19 -7.87 4.86
C ASP A 182 9.69 -7.70 4.53
N GLY A 183 8.85 -8.69 4.89
CA GLY A 183 7.40 -8.68 4.66
C GLY A 183 6.96 -9.07 3.24
N ALA A 184 7.90 -9.40 2.35
CA ALA A 184 7.59 -9.91 1.01
C ALA A 184 7.07 -11.36 1.06
N ALA A 185 6.08 -11.68 0.23
CA ALA A 185 5.58 -13.04 0.07
C ALA A 185 6.54 -13.85 -0.81
N GLU A 186 7.08 -14.93 -0.26
CA GLU A 186 7.99 -15.85 -0.95
C GLU A 186 7.36 -17.24 -1.01
N LEU A 187 7.57 -17.98 -2.10
CA LEU A 187 7.07 -19.34 -2.22
C LEU A 187 7.79 -20.25 -1.23
N GLU A 188 7.03 -20.90 -0.36
CA GLU A 188 7.55 -21.87 0.61
C GLU A 188 7.70 -23.22 -0.12
N LEU A 189 8.81 -23.42 -0.84
CA LEU A 189 9.09 -24.62 -1.61
C LEU A 189 10.55 -25.02 -1.48
N LEU A 190 10.80 -26.32 -1.31
CA LEU A 190 12.13 -26.89 -1.16
C LEU A 190 12.54 -27.57 -2.46
N PHE A 191 13.32 -26.86 -3.28
CA PHE A 191 13.90 -27.41 -4.50
C PHE A 191 15.25 -28.07 -4.25
N GLU A 192 15.61 -29.03 -5.08
CA GLU A 192 16.95 -29.61 -5.08
C GLU A 192 18.00 -28.58 -5.55
N PRO A 193 19.20 -28.58 -4.97
CA PRO A 193 20.27 -27.67 -5.37
C PRO A 193 20.61 -27.83 -6.86
N GLY A 194 20.61 -26.72 -7.60
CA GLY A 194 21.00 -26.68 -9.01
C GLY A 194 19.86 -26.94 -10.01
N ASP A 195 18.69 -27.40 -9.56
CA ASP A 195 17.51 -27.57 -10.41
C ASP A 195 16.29 -26.74 -9.95
N GLY A 196 16.51 -25.73 -9.11
CA GLY A 196 15.45 -24.91 -8.55
C GLY A 196 14.80 -23.93 -9.53
N LEU A 197 13.65 -23.39 -9.10
CA LEU A 197 12.92 -22.35 -9.81
C LEU A 197 13.79 -21.12 -10.10
N THR A 198 14.62 -20.70 -9.14
CA THR A 198 15.47 -19.50 -9.26
C THR A 198 16.53 -19.67 -10.34
N GLU A 199 17.21 -20.81 -10.37
CA GLU A 199 18.23 -21.16 -11.37
C GLU A 199 17.60 -21.28 -12.76
N TRP A 200 16.45 -21.96 -12.86
CA TRP A 200 15.71 -22.08 -14.11
C TRP A 200 15.28 -20.70 -14.65
N LEU A 201 14.72 -19.83 -13.81
CA LEU A 201 14.37 -18.46 -14.19
C LEU A 201 15.57 -17.61 -14.62
N ALA A 202 16.73 -17.79 -13.97
CA ALA A 202 17.97 -17.11 -14.37
C ALA A 202 18.51 -17.62 -15.72
N HIS A 203 18.26 -18.88 -16.06
CA HIS A 203 18.53 -19.42 -17.39
C HIS A 203 17.57 -18.81 -18.43
N CYS A 204 16.25 -18.95 -18.22
CA CYS A 204 15.21 -18.48 -19.15
C CYS A 204 15.37 -16.99 -19.53
N ARG A 205 15.69 -16.13 -18.57
CA ARG A 205 15.93 -14.69 -18.84
C ARG A 205 16.99 -14.42 -19.89
N ARG A 206 18.05 -15.25 -19.91
CA ARG A 206 19.21 -15.10 -20.79
C ARG A 206 19.02 -15.78 -22.14
N SER A 207 18.34 -16.93 -22.17
CA SER A 207 18.35 -17.83 -23.33
C SER A 207 16.99 -18.05 -23.99
N ALA A 208 15.87 -17.66 -23.38
CA ALA A 208 14.53 -18.02 -23.85
C ALA A 208 13.59 -16.81 -23.96
N VAL A 209 12.66 -16.90 -24.92
CA VAL A 209 11.47 -16.03 -25.02
C VAL A 209 10.27 -16.73 -24.39
N HIS A 210 10.14 -18.05 -24.63
CA HIS A 210 9.14 -18.92 -24.04
C HIS A 210 9.84 -20.13 -23.41
N ALA A 211 9.40 -20.58 -22.24
CA ALA A 211 9.89 -21.82 -21.65
C ALA A 211 8.86 -22.42 -20.70
N GLU A 212 8.77 -23.74 -20.67
CA GLU A 212 7.95 -24.48 -19.72
C GLU A 212 8.83 -25.47 -18.97
N LYS A 213 8.58 -25.64 -17.67
CA LYS A 213 9.22 -26.68 -16.86
C LYS A 213 8.26 -27.21 -15.81
N THR A 214 8.32 -28.53 -15.60
CA THR A 214 7.59 -29.18 -14.52
C THR A 214 8.55 -29.84 -13.54
N TRP A 215 8.30 -29.64 -12.26
CA TRP A 215 8.94 -30.34 -11.15
C TRP A 215 7.92 -31.24 -10.45
N LEU A 216 8.34 -32.43 -10.04
CA LEU A 216 7.49 -33.41 -9.37
C LEU A 216 7.94 -33.59 -7.92
N ARG A 217 7.01 -33.96 -7.04
CA ARG A 217 7.28 -34.27 -5.62
C ARG A 217 8.02 -33.16 -4.85
N ILE A 218 7.74 -31.89 -5.15
CA ILE A 218 8.38 -30.75 -4.44
C ILE A 218 7.64 -30.46 -3.14
N ALA A 219 8.33 -30.61 -2.00
CA ALA A 219 7.75 -30.36 -0.69
C ALA A 219 7.87 -28.88 -0.28
N ASN A 220 6.92 -28.36 0.50
CA ASN A 220 7.08 -27.03 1.12
C ASN A 220 7.92 -27.06 2.41
N LYS A 221 7.99 -28.20 3.08
CA LYS A 221 8.63 -28.39 4.39
C LYS A 221 9.39 -29.71 4.44
N LEU A 222 10.31 -29.80 5.41
CA LEU A 222 11.05 -31.02 5.69
C LEU A 222 10.12 -32.13 6.17
N VAL A 223 10.57 -33.38 6.01
CA VAL A 223 9.86 -34.57 6.50
C VAL A 223 9.68 -34.46 8.02
N GLY A 224 8.48 -34.78 8.51
CA GLY A 224 8.11 -34.70 9.92
C GLY A 224 7.61 -33.33 10.40
N GLU A 225 7.72 -32.26 9.61
CA GLU A 225 7.17 -30.95 9.99
C GLU A 225 5.64 -30.88 9.83
N PRO A 226 4.92 -30.24 10.77
CA PRO A 226 3.47 -30.11 10.69
C PRO A 226 3.03 -29.25 9.50
N GLY A 227 2.01 -29.74 8.79
CA GLY A 227 1.49 -29.06 7.59
C GLY A 227 2.43 -29.15 6.39
N ARG A 228 3.30 -30.17 6.33
CA ARG A 228 4.01 -30.55 5.12
C ARG A 228 3.00 -30.88 4.01
N ARG A 229 3.25 -30.33 2.84
CA ARG A 229 2.54 -30.56 1.59
C ARG A 229 3.53 -30.83 0.48
N ILE A 230 3.14 -31.67 -0.46
CA ILE A 230 3.97 -32.11 -1.59
C ILE A 230 3.25 -31.73 -2.87
N PHE A 231 3.94 -31.06 -3.79
CA PHE A 231 3.37 -30.47 -4.99
C PHE A 231 4.04 -30.98 -6.25
N ASP A 232 3.23 -31.11 -7.30
CA ASP A 232 3.73 -31.06 -8.67
C ASP A 232 3.57 -29.64 -9.19
N ILE A 233 4.63 -29.07 -9.74
CA ILE A 233 4.70 -27.65 -10.07
C ILE A 233 5.02 -27.51 -11.54
N THR A 234 4.17 -26.80 -12.28
CA THR A 234 4.45 -26.41 -13.66
C THR A 234 4.67 -24.90 -13.71
N ALA A 235 5.83 -24.48 -14.21
CA ALA A 235 6.13 -23.09 -14.52
C ALA A 235 6.08 -22.86 -16.02
N ASN A 236 5.43 -21.78 -16.42
CA ASN A 236 5.48 -21.24 -17.77
C ASN A 236 6.10 -19.84 -17.72
N TYR A 237 7.03 -19.57 -18.61
CA TYR A 237 7.77 -18.31 -18.72
C TYR A 237 7.54 -17.67 -20.09
N GLU A 238 7.19 -16.38 -20.08
CA GLU A 238 6.85 -15.58 -21.24
C GLU A 238 7.55 -14.20 -21.14
N LYS A 239 8.63 -14.01 -21.90
CA LYS A 239 9.48 -12.80 -21.79
C LYS A 239 8.74 -11.55 -22.25
N GLY A 240 8.68 -10.52 -21.40
CA GLY A 240 8.04 -9.25 -21.72
C GLY A 240 6.51 -9.25 -21.57
N SER A 241 5.92 -10.35 -21.10
CA SER A 241 4.51 -10.39 -20.69
C SER A 241 4.29 -9.59 -19.40
N SER A 242 3.06 -9.12 -19.19
CA SER A 242 2.67 -8.55 -17.89
C SER A 242 2.72 -9.59 -16.76
N ALA A 243 2.55 -10.87 -17.10
CA ALA A 243 2.70 -12.04 -16.24
C ALA A 243 3.85 -12.90 -16.78
N GLU A 244 5.09 -12.50 -16.51
CA GLU A 244 6.28 -13.13 -17.10
C GLU A 244 6.48 -14.58 -16.68
N VAL A 245 6.02 -14.96 -15.48
CA VAL A 245 6.07 -16.34 -15.00
C VAL A 245 4.72 -16.69 -14.38
N ILE A 246 4.14 -17.81 -14.81
CA ILE A 246 2.92 -18.38 -14.23
C ILE A 246 3.27 -19.75 -13.66
N LEU A 247 2.93 -19.96 -12.39
CA LEU A 247 3.08 -21.23 -11.69
C LEU A 247 1.71 -21.83 -11.43
N VAL A 248 1.60 -23.14 -11.68
CA VAL A 248 0.49 -23.98 -11.25
C VAL A 248 1.05 -25.07 -10.35
N LEU A 249 0.50 -25.20 -9.14
CA LEU A 249 0.93 -26.14 -8.12
C LEU A 249 -0.23 -27.09 -7.82
N HIS A 250 -0.05 -28.37 -8.11
CA HIS A 250 -1.01 -29.39 -7.75
C HIS A 250 -0.60 -30.02 -6.44
N ASP A 251 -1.42 -29.86 -5.40
CA ASP A 251 -1.21 -30.56 -4.13
C ASP A 251 -1.45 -32.07 -4.34
N ARG A 252 -0.37 -32.84 -4.20
CA ARG A 252 -0.33 -34.30 -4.32
C ARG A 252 0.04 -34.96 -3.00
N THR A 253 -0.11 -34.24 -1.88
CA THR A 253 0.25 -34.75 -0.55
C THR A 253 -0.45 -36.07 -0.24
N THR A 254 -1.75 -36.19 -0.57
CA THR A 254 -2.52 -37.42 -0.34
C THR A 254 -2.05 -38.60 -1.17
N LEU A 255 -1.36 -38.36 -2.28
CA LEU A 255 -0.79 -39.39 -3.14
C LEU A 255 0.61 -39.79 -2.68
N TYR A 256 1.47 -38.81 -2.39
CA TYR A 256 2.89 -39.05 -2.12
C TYR A 256 3.19 -39.32 -0.65
N GLN A 257 2.43 -38.77 0.30
CA GLN A 257 2.71 -38.96 1.73
C GLN A 257 2.59 -40.42 2.18
N PRO A 258 1.56 -41.20 1.77
CA PRO A 258 1.48 -42.60 2.16
C PRO A 258 2.66 -43.43 1.64
N GLU A 259 3.15 -43.14 0.43
CA GLU A 259 4.33 -43.82 -0.11
C GLU A 259 5.61 -43.47 0.67
N ASP A 260 5.78 -42.19 1.02
CA ASP A 260 6.90 -41.75 1.87
C ASP A 260 6.83 -42.45 3.25
N ASP A 261 5.64 -42.53 3.86
CA ASP A 261 5.41 -43.17 5.17
C ASP A 261 5.69 -44.69 5.13
N ASP A 262 5.28 -45.38 4.05
CA ASP A 262 5.55 -46.81 3.86
C ASP A 262 7.04 -47.09 3.72
N LEU A 263 7.77 -46.26 2.98
CA LEU A 263 9.23 -46.37 2.84
C LEU A 263 9.94 -46.12 4.17
N ASP A 264 9.51 -45.12 4.93
CA ASP A 264 10.05 -44.83 6.26
C ASP A 264 9.79 -46.00 7.23
N PHE A 265 8.62 -46.63 7.18
CA PHE A 265 8.32 -47.83 7.97
C PHE A 265 9.23 -49.01 7.61
N ILE A 266 9.45 -49.26 6.32
CA ILE A 266 10.35 -50.34 5.86
C ILE A 266 11.79 -50.06 6.31
N ALA A 267 12.27 -48.82 6.17
CA ALA A 267 13.61 -48.42 6.58
C ALA A 267 13.78 -48.57 8.10
N PHE A 268 12.79 -48.15 8.88
CA PHE A 268 12.75 -48.32 10.34
C PHE A 268 12.78 -49.80 10.73
N ALA A 269 11.91 -50.63 10.17
CA ALA A 269 11.88 -52.06 10.46
C ALA A 269 13.22 -52.74 10.12
N ALA A 270 13.84 -52.38 8.99
CA ALA A 270 15.16 -52.91 8.61
C ALA A 270 16.26 -52.48 9.59
N HIS A 271 16.23 -51.23 10.06
CA HIS A 271 17.19 -50.72 11.05
C HIS A 271 17.05 -51.42 12.40
N GLU A 272 15.82 -51.54 12.89
CA GLU A 272 15.52 -52.17 14.18
C GLU A 272 15.82 -53.68 14.18
N LEU A 273 15.63 -54.38 13.04
CA LEU A 273 15.95 -55.81 12.94
C LEU A 273 17.45 -56.11 12.92
N ARG A 274 18.30 -55.14 12.55
CA ARG A 274 19.75 -55.34 12.45
C ARG A 274 20.37 -55.74 13.80
N GLY A 275 19.97 -55.09 14.89
CA GLY A 275 20.49 -55.36 16.24
C GLY A 275 20.19 -56.80 16.70
N PRO A 276 18.90 -57.19 16.81
CA PRO A 276 18.48 -58.53 17.22
C PRO A 276 19.07 -59.65 16.35
N ILE A 277 19.10 -59.49 15.02
CA ILE A 277 19.67 -60.50 14.11
C ILE A 277 21.17 -60.67 14.38
N THR A 278 21.91 -59.57 14.59
CA THR A 278 23.34 -59.63 14.91
C THR A 278 23.59 -60.37 16.22
N VAL A 279 22.75 -60.13 17.23
CA VAL A 279 22.84 -60.81 18.54
C VAL A 279 22.55 -62.31 18.41
N ILE A 280 21.47 -62.69 17.72
CA ILE A 280 21.11 -64.11 17.51
C ILE A 280 22.24 -64.83 16.77
N ARG A 281 22.81 -64.20 15.74
CA ARG A 281 23.95 -64.75 15.01
C ARG A 281 25.16 -64.94 15.93
N GLY A 282 25.49 -63.94 16.75
CA GLY A 282 26.59 -64.06 17.71
C GLY A 282 26.38 -65.20 18.71
N TYR A 283 25.17 -65.40 19.23
CA TYR A 283 24.86 -66.55 20.09
C TYR A 283 25.01 -67.88 19.36
N LEU A 284 24.54 -67.98 18.11
CA LEU A 284 24.68 -69.19 17.29
C LEU A 284 26.14 -69.51 16.97
N ASP A 285 26.96 -68.49 16.70
CA ASP A 285 28.39 -68.67 16.40
C ASP A 285 29.12 -69.25 17.64
N VAL A 286 28.88 -68.71 18.83
CA VAL A 286 29.42 -69.25 20.10
C VAL A 286 28.94 -70.67 20.36
N LEU A 287 27.63 -70.94 20.20
CA LEU A 287 27.08 -72.28 20.39
C LEU A 287 27.69 -73.29 19.41
N THR A 288 27.99 -72.88 18.18
CA THR A 288 28.61 -73.75 17.18
C THR A 288 30.07 -74.05 17.52
N GLU A 289 30.79 -73.09 18.10
CA GLU A 289 32.17 -73.26 18.58
C GLU A 289 32.24 -74.20 19.79
N GLU A 290 31.28 -74.12 20.72
CA GLU A 290 31.24 -74.94 21.94
C GLU A 290 30.67 -76.36 21.72
N VAL A 291 29.83 -76.57 20.70
CA VAL A 291 29.15 -77.85 20.42
C VAL A 291 29.70 -78.56 19.17
N GLY A 292 30.58 -77.90 18.40
CA GLY A 292 31.30 -78.50 17.28
C GLY A 292 32.21 -79.65 17.73
N PRO A 293 32.38 -80.72 16.93
CA PRO A 293 33.20 -81.85 17.31
C PRO A 293 34.68 -81.44 17.40
N ALA A 294 35.37 -81.90 18.47
CA ALA A 294 36.83 -81.84 18.58
C ALA A 294 37.53 -82.60 17.46
#